data_AF-A0A6M2AFP2-F1
#
_entry.id   AF-A0A6M2AFP2-F1
#
_cell.length_a   1.000
_cell.length_b   1.000
_cell.length_c   1.000
_cell.angle_alpha   90.00
_cell.angle_beta   90.00
_cell.angle_gamma   90.00
#
_symmetry.space_group_name_H-M   'P 1'
#
loop_
_entity.id
_entity.type
_entity.pdbx_description
1 polymer ?
#
loop_
_entity_poly.entity_id
_entity_poly.type
_entity_poly.pdbx_seq_one_letter_code
_entity_poly.pdbx_strand_id
1 'polypeptide(L)'
;MVDFPSPIDPFEHVRIAKVKETIEEKEKREPIIPKGVSKKLFIYFTFLKIVSNILAPFRQKTIKSIDGTPLHKEIVTIKSSLNSLKEKNLCQDLEFLNYFAFVWLKFLKDYDYYVLKNAEATKLIQKLVDEINLYPKNAEFSLGYYISEFAGYKWIPFPYMEMLQNLHIENTKDPENSHLTKWIEIIDKLLKLL
;
A
#
# COMPACT_ATOMS: atom_id res chain seq x y z
N MET A 1 -28.25 63.94 -8.86
CA MET A 1 -27.50 62.66 -8.81
C MET A 1 -28.53 61.59 -8.45
N VAL A 2 -28.66 60.54 -9.25
CA VAL A 2 -29.63 59.46 -9.00
C VAL A 2 -28.89 58.39 -8.21
N ASP A 3 -29.28 58.19 -6.95
CA ASP A 3 -28.72 57.15 -6.09
C ASP A 3 -29.29 55.79 -6.50
N PHE A 4 -28.41 54.92 -7.00
CA PHE A 4 -28.75 53.53 -7.23
C PHE A 4 -28.66 52.75 -5.92
N PRO A 5 -29.67 51.93 -5.56
CA PRO A 5 -29.56 51.07 -4.40
C PRO A 5 -28.46 50.03 -4.60
N SER A 6 -27.70 49.77 -3.55
CA SER A 6 -26.60 48.79 -3.53
C SER A 6 -27.11 47.40 -3.96
N PRO A 7 -26.36 46.65 -4.79
CA PRO A 7 -26.74 45.30 -5.17
C PRO A 7 -26.83 44.40 -3.93
N ILE A 8 -27.97 43.71 -3.79
CA ILE A 8 -28.24 42.77 -2.69
C ILE A 8 -27.40 41.50 -2.95
N ASP A 9 -26.60 41.09 -1.96
CA ASP A 9 -25.79 39.86 -2.02
C ASP A 9 -26.73 38.63 -2.03
N PRO A 10 -26.78 37.84 -3.11
CA PRO A 10 -27.69 36.71 -3.24
C PRO A 10 -27.32 35.53 -2.32
N PHE A 11 -26.24 35.62 -1.54
CA PHE A 11 -25.83 34.57 -0.60
C PHE A 11 -25.91 34.98 0.87
N GLU A 12 -26.54 36.12 1.18
CA GLU A 12 -26.67 36.60 2.56
C GLU A 12 -27.37 35.60 3.49
N HIS A 13 -28.31 34.81 2.95
CA HIS A 13 -29.04 33.76 3.65
C HIS A 13 -28.28 32.44 3.82
N VAL A 14 -27.09 32.30 3.22
CA VAL A 14 -26.23 31.09 3.30
C VAL A 14 -25.01 31.32 4.19
N ARG A 15 -24.85 32.51 4.79
CA ARG A 15 -23.72 32.78 5.69
C ARG A 15 -23.85 31.94 6.97
N ILE A 16 -23.08 30.85 7.01
CA ILE A 16 -22.86 30.03 8.20
C ILE A 16 -22.34 30.96 9.31
N ALA A 17 -23.01 30.94 10.47
CA ALA A 17 -22.60 31.75 11.60
C ALA A 17 -21.13 31.47 11.94
N LYS A 18 -20.30 32.53 11.97
CA LYS A 18 -18.94 32.43 12.49
C LYS A 18 -19.02 31.91 13.92
N VAL A 19 -18.59 30.67 14.12
CA VAL A 19 -18.42 30.07 15.45
C VAL A 19 -17.47 30.99 16.21
N LYS A 20 -17.98 31.69 17.23
CA LYS A 20 -17.15 32.40 18.20
C LYS A 20 -16.46 31.32 19.04
N GLU A 21 -15.25 30.93 18.64
CA GLU A 21 -14.37 30.15 19.51
C GLU A 21 -14.19 30.95 20.81
N THR A 22 -14.77 30.44 21.89
CA THR A 22 -14.63 31.02 23.23
C THR A 22 -13.24 30.64 23.74
N ILE A 23 -12.54 31.57 24.36
CA ILE A 23 -11.13 31.42 24.80
C ILE A 23 -10.93 30.20 25.72
N GLU A 24 -11.98 29.72 26.37
CA GLU A 24 -11.97 28.52 27.22
C GLU A 24 -11.78 27.19 26.46
N GLU A 25 -12.04 27.13 25.15
CA GLU A 25 -11.90 25.88 24.37
C GLU A 25 -10.46 25.63 23.87
N LYS A 26 -9.59 26.65 23.93
CA LYS A 26 -8.16 26.50 23.59
C LYS A 26 -7.33 25.86 24.71
N GLU A 27 -7.76 25.96 25.97
CA GLU A 27 -6.98 25.43 27.11
C GLU A 27 -7.26 23.95 27.41
N LYS A 28 -8.31 23.34 26.83
CA LYS A 28 -8.63 21.91 27.03
C LYS A 28 -8.06 20.96 25.99
N ARG A 29 -7.31 21.44 25.00
CA ARG A 29 -6.58 20.56 24.09
C ARG A 29 -5.31 20.09 24.79
N GLU A 30 -5.43 19.00 25.54
CA GLU A 30 -4.27 18.23 25.97
C GLU A 30 -3.34 18.04 24.74
N PRO A 31 -2.02 18.24 24.89
CA PRO A 31 -1.10 18.00 23.79
C PRO A 31 -1.32 16.58 23.29
N ILE A 32 -1.45 16.41 21.97
CA ILE A 32 -1.49 15.09 21.35
C ILE A 32 -0.13 14.45 21.60
N ILE A 33 0.00 13.77 22.74
CA ILE A 33 1.14 12.91 23.03
C ILE A 33 1.06 11.81 21.96
N PRO A 34 2.12 11.60 21.15
CA PRO A 34 2.13 10.52 20.19
C PRO A 34 1.86 9.22 20.95
N LYS A 35 0.72 8.59 20.67
CA LYS A 35 0.36 7.32 21.29
C LYS A 35 1.47 6.34 20.92
N GLY A 36 2.22 5.92 21.93
CA GLY A 36 3.31 4.97 21.76
C GLY A 36 2.85 3.76 20.97
N VAL A 37 3.73 3.29 20.08
CA VAL A 37 3.58 2.15 19.16
C VAL A 37 2.57 1.15 19.73
N SER A 38 1.42 1.02 19.06
CA SER A 38 0.33 0.23 19.62
C SER A 38 0.83 -1.20 19.87
N LYS A 39 0.63 -1.72 21.09
CA LYS A 39 1.00 -3.10 21.46
C LYS A 39 0.50 -4.13 20.44
N LYS A 40 -0.54 -3.79 19.66
CA LYS A 40 -1.09 -4.58 18.56
C LYS A 40 -0.10 -4.80 17.40
N LEU A 41 0.73 -3.81 17.03
CA LEU A 41 1.75 -3.97 15.99
C LEU A 41 2.85 -4.93 16.43
N PHE A 42 3.29 -4.81 17.69
CA PHE A 42 4.25 -5.77 18.26
C PHE A 42 3.66 -7.18 18.34
N ILE A 43 2.39 -7.31 18.72
CA ILE A 43 1.66 -8.60 18.72
C ILE A 43 1.52 -9.16 17.29
N TYR A 44 1.29 -8.33 16.27
CA TYR A 44 1.19 -8.78 14.87
C TYR A 44 2.54 -9.23 14.31
N PHE A 45 3.61 -8.44 14.49
CA PHE A 45 4.96 -8.84 14.05
C PHE A 45 5.47 -10.06 14.80
N THR A 46 5.19 -10.18 16.10
CA THR A 46 5.52 -11.38 16.88
C THR A 46 4.65 -12.57 16.47
N PHE A 47 3.36 -12.37 16.18
CA PHE A 47 2.49 -13.43 15.65
C PHE A 47 2.96 -13.92 14.29
N LEU A 48 3.28 -13.04 13.34
CA LEU A 48 3.86 -13.43 12.04
C LEU A 48 5.17 -14.19 12.20
N LYS A 49 6.03 -13.78 13.15
CA LYS A 49 7.31 -14.45 13.43
C LYS A 49 7.15 -15.78 14.16
N ILE A 50 6.12 -15.92 15.01
CA ILE A 50 5.79 -17.15 15.73
C ILE A 50 5.12 -18.14 14.77
N VAL A 51 4.20 -17.70 13.92
CA VAL A 51 3.57 -18.50 12.87
C VAL A 51 4.63 -18.97 11.87
N SER A 52 5.57 -18.12 11.46
CA SER A 52 6.66 -18.53 10.56
C SER A 52 7.60 -19.56 11.20
N ASN A 53 7.91 -19.44 12.50
CA ASN A 53 8.75 -20.42 13.23
C ASN A 53 8.03 -21.74 13.56
N ILE A 54 6.73 -21.72 13.89
CA ILE A 54 5.96 -22.94 14.19
C ILE A 54 5.64 -23.73 12.92
N LEU A 55 5.45 -23.04 11.78
CA LEU A 55 5.24 -23.69 10.50
C LEU A 55 6.55 -24.12 9.82
N ALA A 56 7.71 -23.57 10.21
CA ALA A 56 9.03 -23.94 9.67
C ALA A 56 9.32 -25.47 9.67
N PRO A 57 9.04 -26.23 10.75
CA PRO A 57 9.24 -27.68 10.77
C PRO A 57 8.16 -28.49 10.03
N PHE A 58 7.00 -27.90 9.72
CA PHE A 58 5.92 -28.55 8.95
C PHE A 58 5.94 -28.24 7.45
N ARG A 59 6.86 -27.39 6.98
CA ARG A 59 7.08 -27.13 5.55
C ARG A 59 7.70 -28.35 4.87
N GLN A 60 6.88 -29.27 4.37
CA GLN A 60 7.31 -30.17 3.29
C GLN A 60 7.56 -29.33 2.05
N LYS A 61 8.78 -28.81 1.96
CA LYS A 61 9.33 -28.03 0.87
C LYS A 61 9.39 -28.89 -0.39
N THR A 62 8.38 -28.78 -1.26
CA THR A 62 8.42 -29.47 -2.56
C THR A 62 9.26 -28.67 -3.55
N ILE A 63 10.30 -29.30 -4.09
CA ILE A 63 11.16 -28.73 -5.12
C ILE A 63 10.43 -28.90 -6.47
N LYS A 64 9.68 -27.88 -6.92
CA LYS A 64 9.06 -27.85 -8.26
C LYS A 64 9.73 -26.77 -9.12
N SER A 65 9.88 -27.02 -10.43
CA SER A 65 10.22 -25.93 -11.36
C SER A 65 9.08 -24.91 -11.34
N ILE A 66 9.43 -23.62 -11.27
CA ILE A 66 8.45 -22.53 -11.10
C ILE A 66 7.77 -22.16 -12.42
N ASP A 67 8.35 -22.57 -13.55
CA ASP A 67 7.77 -22.27 -14.85
C ASP A 67 6.36 -22.87 -15.00
N GLY A 68 5.39 -22.01 -15.38
CA GLY A 68 3.96 -22.36 -15.44
C GLY A 68 3.24 -22.58 -14.10
N THR A 69 3.91 -22.41 -12.96
CA THR A 69 3.28 -22.55 -11.63
C THR A 69 2.33 -21.39 -11.29
N PRO A 70 1.43 -21.58 -10.31
CA PRO A 70 0.63 -20.48 -9.74
C PRO A 70 1.48 -19.26 -9.34
N LEU A 71 2.66 -19.48 -8.75
CA LEU A 71 3.59 -18.41 -8.36
C LEU A 71 4.08 -17.60 -9.56
N HIS A 72 4.48 -18.26 -10.65
CA HIS A 72 4.88 -17.56 -11.87
C HIS A 72 3.73 -16.70 -12.42
N LYS A 73 2.51 -17.24 -12.46
CA LYS A 73 1.33 -16.49 -12.90
C LYS A 73 1.07 -15.27 -12.01
N GLU A 74 1.21 -15.41 -10.70
CA GLU A 74 1.06 -14.30 -9.75
C GLU A 74 2.10 -13.21 -9.95
N ILE A 75 3.37 -13.58 -10.13
CA ILE A 75 4.45 -12.62 -10.39
C ILE A 75 4.18 -11.83 -11.69
N VAL A 76 3.74 -12.52 -12.75
CA VAL A 76 3.35 -11.86 -14.02
C VAL A 76 2.15 -10.95 -13.83
N THR A 77 1.14 -11.37 -13.05
CA THR A 77 -0.02 -10.53 -12.74
C THR A 77 0.37 -9.30 -11.94
N ILE A 78 1.23 -9.43 -10.91
CA ILE A 78 1.75 -8.29 -10.14
C ILE A 78 2.46 -7.32 -11.07
N LYS A 79 3.34 -7.81 -11.95
CA LYS A 79 4.01 -6.97 -12.96
C LYS A 79 3.00 -6.20 -13.82
N SER A 80 1.95 -6.88 -14.29
CA SER A 80 0.90 -6.25 -15.10
C SER A 80 0.16 -5.16 -14.33
N SER A 81 -0.20 -5.40 -13.07
CA SER A 81 -0.84 -4.39 -12.20
C SER A 81 0.07 -3.19 -11.96
N LEU A 82 1.37 -3.40 -11.72
CA LEU A 82 2.35 -2.32 -11.54
C LEU A 82 2.55 -1.51 -12.83
N ASN A 83 2.59 -2.17 -14.00
CA ASN A 83 2.63 -1.47 -15.28
C ASN A 83 1.35 -0.68 -15.54
N SER A 84 0.18 -1.22 -15.19
CA SER A 84 -1.09 -0.50 -15.32
C SER A 84 -1.10 0.76 -14.45
N LEU A 85 -0.61 0.65 -13.22
CA LEU A 85 -0.44 1.80 -12.31
C LEU A 85 0.61 2.80 -12.83
N LYS A 86 1.65 2.32 -13.51
CA LYS A 86 2.67 3.16 -14.15
C LYS A 86 2.09 3.99 -15.30
N GLU A 87 1.27 3.37 -16.14
CA GLU A 87 0.69 3.97 -17.34
C GLU A 87 -0.52 4.86 -17.04
N LYS A 88 -1.34 4.48 -16.06
CA LYS A 88 -2.61 5.14 -15.73
C LYS A 88 -2.72 5.34 -14.22
N ASN A 89 -3.26 6.50 -13.83
CA ASN A 89 -3.59 6.73 -12.42
C ASN A 89 -4.85 5.93 -12.04
N LEU A 90 -4.67 4.70 -11.57
CA LEU A 90 -5.74 3.80 -11.13
C LEU A 90 -6.00 3.87 -9.61
N CYS A 91 -5.47 4.89 -8.93
CA CYS A 91 -5.50 4.97 -7.46
C CYS A 91 -6.87 5.30 -6.88
N GLN A 92 -7.84 5.66 -7.74
CA GLN A 92 -9.23 5.87 -7.38
C GLN A 92 -10.14 4.71 -7.81
N ASP A 93 -9.60 3.75 -8.56
CA ASP A 93 -10.34 2.59 -9.04
C ASP A 93 -10.36 1.51 -7.95
N LEU A 94 -11.50 1.39 -7.26
CA LEU A 94 -11.70 0.43 -6.18
C LEU A 94 -11.51 -1.03 -6.63
N GLU A 95 -11.82 -1.35 -7.88
CA GLU A 95 -11.64 -2.69 -8.42
C GLU A 95 -10.15 -2.99 -8.57
N PHE A 96 -9.40 -2.07 -9.17
CA PHE A 96 -7.94 -2.19 -9.28
C PHE A 96 -7.27 -2.31 -7.90
N LEU A 97 -7.63 -1.44 -6.97
CA LEU A 97 -7.05 -1.38 -5.63
C LEU A 97 -7.24 -2.69 -4.85
N ASN A 98 -8.45 -3.25 -4.90
CA ASN A 98 -8.76 -4.54 -4.29
C ASN A 98 -8.08 -5.70 -5.03
N TYR A 99 -8.08 -5.66 -6.35
CA TYR A 99 -7.43 -6.67 -7.16
C TYR A 99 -5.93 -6.75 -6.86
N PHE A 100 -5.25 -5.61 -6.81
CA PHE A 100 -3.83 -5.54 -6.47
C PHE A 100 -3.57 -6.09 -5.06
N ALA A 101 -4.33 -5.66 -4.06
CA ALA A 101 -4.20 -6.15 -2.69
C ALA A 101 -4.42 -7.67 -2.60
N PHE A 102 -5.44 -8.19 -3.30
CA PHE A 102 -5.73 -9.62 -3.36
C PHE A 102 -4.61 -10.42 -4.00
N VAL A 103 -4.13 -10.00 -5.18
CA VAL A 103 -3.03 -10.67 -5.89
C VAL A 103 -1.76 -10.65 -5.03
N TRP A 104 -1.46 -9.53 -4.38
CA TRP A 104 -0.29 -9.41 -3.50
C TRP A 104 -0.38 -10.35 -2.29
N LEU A 105 -1.53 -10.40 -1.60
CA LEU A 105 -1.72 -11.34 -0.49
C LEU A 105 -1.65 -12.78 -0.93
N LYS A 106 -2.22 -13.10 -2.10
CA LYS A 106 -2.15 -14.45 -2.66
C LYS A 106 -0.69 -14.84 -2.93
N PHE A 107 0.08 -13.95 -3.57
CA PHE A 107 1.51 -14.14 -3.76
C PHE A 107 2.24 -14.35 -2.43
N LEU A 108 1.99 -13.52 -1.41
CA LEU A 108 2.60 -13.64 -0.08
C LEU A 108 2.27 -14.97 0.61
N LYS A 109 1.06 -15.50 0.40
CA LYS A 109 0.69 -16.81 0.92
C LYS A 109 1.38 -17.92 0.14
N ASP A 110 1.41 -17.81 -1.18
CA ASP A 110 1.82 -18.89 -2.06
C ASP A 110 3.36 -19.03 -2.12
N TYR A 111 4.12 -17.92 -2.16
CA TYR A 111 5.60 -17.98 -2.22
C TYR A 111 6.22 -18.73 -1.04
N ASP A 112 5.58 -18.71 0.12
CA ASP A 112 6.03 -19.41 1.34
C ASP A 112 6.06 -20.94 1.18
N TYR A 113 5.26 -21.47 0.25
CA TYR A 113 5.19 -22.90 -0.09
C TYR A 113 6.19 -23.31 -1.18
N TYR A 114 6.73 -22.36 -1.93
CA TYR A 114 7.68 -22.65 -3.01
C TYR A 114 9.12 -22.55 -2.50
N VAL A 115 9.90 -23.60 -2.73
CA VAL A 115 11.36 -23.52 -2.62
C VAL A 115 11.94 -23.27 -3.99
N LEU A 116 12.44 -22.06 -4.20
CA LEU A 116 13.16 -21.75 -5.41
C LEU A 116 14.52 -22.44 -5.37
N LYS A 117 14.85 -23.17 -6.44
CA LYS A 117 16.19 -23.76 -6.61
C LYS A 117 17.27 -22.68 -6.71
N ASN A 118 16.90 -21.50 -7.22
CA ASN A 118 17.80 -20.39 -7.46
C ASN A 118 17.85 -19.47 -6.22
N ALA A 119 19.03 -19.40 -5.60
CA ALA A 119 19.27 -18.55 -4.43
C ALA A 119 19.16 -17.05 -4.76
N GLU A 120 19.52 -16.64 -5.99
CA GLU A 120 19.36 -15.27 -6.45
C GLU A 120 17.87 -14.92 -6.61
N ALA A 121 17.07 -15.82 -7.20
CA ALA A 121 15.62 -15.64 -7.29
C ALA A 121 14.98 -15.49 -5.90
N THR A 122 15.44 -16.29 -4.92
CA THR A 122 14.98 -16.18 -3.52
C THR A 122 15.32 -14.81 -2.93
N LYS A 123 16.53 -14.30 -3.16
CA LYS A 123 16.94 -12.97 -2.71
C LYS A 123 16.13 -11.86 -3.39
N LEU A 124 15.82 -12.00 -4.67
CA LEU A 124 15.00 -11.03 -5.40
C LEU A 124 13.55 -11.00 -4.90
N ILE A 125 12.95 -12.16 -4.60
CA ILE A 125 11.63 -12.22 -3.95
C ILE A 125 11.67 -11.51 -2.60
N GLN A 126 12.64 -11.84 -1.74
CA GLN A 126 12.74 -11.20 -0.43
C GLN A 126 12.88 -9.68 -0.57
N LYS A 127 13.74 -9.23 -1.49
CA LYS A 127 13.91 -7.81 -1.78
C LYS A 127 12.62 -7.15 -2.26
N LEU A 128 11.87 -7.79 -3.16
CA LEU A 128 10.60 -7.27 -3.65
C LEU A 128 9.56 -7.16 -2.53
N VAL A 129 9.46 -8.21 -1.70
CA VAL A 129 8.56 -8.27 -0.55
C VAL A 129 8.89 -7.15 0.44
N ASP A 130 10.16 -6.98 0.78
CA ASP A 130 10.60 -5.94 1.71
C ASP A 130 10.31 -4.54 1.15
N GLU A 131 10.62 -4.30 -0.13
CA GLU A 131 10.39 -3.01 -0.77
C GLU A 131 8.90 -2.62 -0.82
N ILE A 132 8.01 -3.55 -1.16
CA ILE A 132 6.56 -3.28 -1.24
C ILE A 132 5.96 -3.21 0.16
N ASN A 133 6.24 -4.18 1.04
CA ASN A 133 5.59 -4.24 2.35
C ASN A 133 6.04 -3.14 3.29
N LEU A 134 7.24 -2.60 3.12
CA LEU A 134 7.78 -1.51 3.95
C LEU A 134 7.60 -0.14 3.30
N TYR A 135 7.00 -0.02 2.11
CA TYR A 135 6.75 1.29 1.51
C TYR A 135 5.60 2.00 2.23
N PRO A 136 5.70 3.29 2.60
CA PRO A 136 6.93 4.08 2.68
C PRO A 136 7.71 3.75 3.96
N LYS A 137 9.05 3.70 3.86
CA LYS A 137 9.95 3.15 4.91
C LYS A 137 9.86 3.84 6.28
N ASN A 138 9.35 5.07 6.33
CA ASN A 138 9.31 5.90 7.53
C ASN A 138 7.88 6.30 7.96
N ALA A 139 6.86 5.60 7.48
CA ALA A 139 5.48 5.86 7.89
C ALA A 139 5.05 4.97 9.07
N GLU A 140 4.07 5.45 9.84
CA GLU A 140 3.45 4.68 10.93
C GLU A 140 2.82 3.38 10.42
N PHE A 141 2.19 3.46 9.25
CA PHE A 141 1.58 2.34 8.54
C PHE A 141 2.17 2.25 7.14
N SER A 142 2.48 1.03 6.71
CA SER A 142 3.02 0.75 5.40
C SER A 142 1.96 0.18 4.45
N LEU A 143 2.30 0.11 3.17
CA LEU A 143 1.51 -0.50 2.12
C LEU A 143 1.22 -1.97 2.45
N GLY A 144 2.21 -2.70 2.98
CA GLY A 144 2.02 -4.06 3.48
C GLY A 144 0.95 -4.16 4.57
N TYR A 145 0.96 -3.23 5.53
CA TYR A 145 -0.07 -3.15 6.58
C TYR A 145 -1.46 -2.94 5.98
N TYR A 146 -1.61 -1.96 5.08
CA TYR A 146 -2.91 -1.68 4.48
C TYR A 146 -3.42 -2.83 3.60
N ILE A 147 -2.53 -3.49 2.86
CA ILE A 147 -2.90 -4.68 2.07
C ILE A 147 -3.36 -5.80 3.01
N SER A 148 -2.67 -6.06 4.12
CA SER A 148 -3.06 -7.14 5.05
C SER A 148 -4.38 -6.88 5.78
N GLU A 149 -4.67 -5.63 6.11
CA GLU A 149 -5.85 -5.28 6.91
C GLU A 149 -7.11 -5.11 6.04
N PHE A 150 -6.96 -4.62 4.79
CA PHE A 150 -8.09 -4.15 3.99
C PHE A 150 -8.31 -4.88 2.66
N ALA A 151 -7.49 -5.88 2.32
CA ALA A 151 -7.75 -6.67 1.12
C ALA A 151 -9.12 -7.37 1.17
N GLY A 152 -9.93 -7.17 0.12
CA GLY A 152 -11.25 -7.79 -0.01
C GLY A 152 -12.38 -7.05 0.72
N TYR A 153 -12.08 -5.94 1.38
CA TYR A 153 -13.12 -5.07 1.92
C TYR A 153 -13.73 -4.20 0.83
N LYS A 154 -15.03 -3.90 0.96
CA LYS A 154 -15.75 -3.01 0.03
C LYS A 154 -15.29 -1.56 0.10
N TRP A 155 -14.63 -1.18 1.19
CA TRP A 155 -14.12 0.16 1.42
C TRP A 155 -12.61 0.11 1.58
N ILE A 156 -11.93 1.10 1.02
CA ILE A 156 -10.47 1.17 0.98
C ILE A 156 -10.03 2.45 1.69
N PRO A 157 -9.08 2.39 2.65
CA PRO A 157 -8.63 3.57 3.36
C PRO A 157 -7.93 4.57 2.43
N PHE A 158 -8.18 5.87 2.63
CA PHE A 158 -7.50 6.94 1.89
C PHE A 158 -5.97 6.84 1.92
N PRO A 159 -5.30 6.50 3.05
CA PRO A 159 -3.85 6.39 3.06
C PRO A 159 -3.29 5.33 2.09
N TYR A 160 -4.02 4.22 1.89
CA TYR A 160 -3.62 3.20 0.92
C TYR A 160 -3.71 3.72 -0.53
N MET A 161 -4.78 4.45 -0.84
CA MET A 161 -4.95 5.10 -2.14
C MET A 161 -3.83 6.13 -2.38
N GLU A 162 -3.51 6.92 -1.36
CA GLU A 162 -2.47 7.95 -1.40
C GLU A 162 -1.08 7.34 -1.62
N MET A 163 -0.77 6.20 -0.99
CA MET A 163 0.50 5.49 -1.24
C MET A 163 0.66 5.08 -2.69
N LEU A 164 -0.37 4.47 -3.30
CA LEU A 164 -0.32 4.08 -4.70
C LEU A 164 -0.32 5.31 -5.64
N GLN A 165 -1.00 6.38 -5.25
CA GLN A 165 -0.99 7.64 -5.98
C GLN A 165 0.40 8.28 -5.96
N ASN A 166 1.08 8.25 -4.81
CA ASN A 166 2.43 8.77 -4.66
C ASN A 166 3.42 7.99 -5.54
N LEU A 167 3.27 6.66 -5.63
CA LEU A 167 4.05 5.85 -6.57
C LEU A 167 3.84 6.27 -8.02
N HIS A 168 2.58 6.48 -8.44
CA HIS A 168 2.27 6.95 -9.78
C HIS A 168 2.89 8.34 -10.04
N ILE A 169 2.67 9.30 -9.14
CA ILE A 169 3.20 10.66 -9.24
C ILE A 169 4.73 10.66 -9.28
N GLU A 170 5.39 9.85 -8.44
CA GLU A 170 6.84 9.69 -8.43
C GLU A 170 7.33 9.21 -9.80
N ASN A 171 6.68 8.20 -10.37
CA ASN A 171 7.03 7.71 -11.70
C ASN A 171 6.76 8.73 -12.81
N THR A 172 5.69 9.53 -12.73
CA THR A 172 5.44 10.61 -13.70
C THR A 172 6.53 11.69 -13.63
N LYS A 173 7.07 11.98 -12.44
CA LYS A 173 8.10 13.01 -12.22
C LYS A 173 9.49 12.52 -12.58
N ASP A 174 9.86 11.30 -12.18
CA ASP A 174 11.16 10.69 -12.40
C ASP A 174 11.00 9.19 -12.72
N PRO A 175 10.75 8.84 -14.00
CA PRO A 175 10.51 7.46 -14.40
C PRO A 175 11.68 6.52 -14.14
N GLU A 176 12.92 7.03 -14.18
CA GLU A 176 14.15 6.22 -14.07
C GLU A 176 14.44 5.82 -12.63
N ASN A 177 14.16 6.71 -11.66
CA ASN A 177 14.46 6.45 -10.26
C ASN A 177 13.24 6.07 -9.40
N SER A 178 12.05 5.99 -10.00
CA SER A 178 10.83 5.70 -9.24
C SER A 178 10.84 4.32 -8.59
N HIS A 179 10.18 4.19 -7.44
CA HIS A 179 9.95 2.90 -6.79
C HIS A 179 9.23 1.92 -7.73
N LEU A 180 8.23 2.39 -8.51
CA LEU A 180 7.53 1.53 -9.48
C LEU A 180 8.48 0.90 -10.49
N THR A 181 9.34 1.71 -11.12
CA THR A 181 10.31 1.18 -12.10
C THR A 181 11.26 0.20 -11.43
N LYS A 182 11.78 0.50 -10.23
CA LYS A 182 12.65 -0.41 -9.47
C LYS A 182 11.97 -1.74 -9.14
N TRP A 183 10.70 -1.74 -8.75
CA TRP A 183 9.95 -2.96 -8.46
C TRP A 183 9.72 -3.79 -9.72
N ILE A 184 9.35 -3.16 -10.84
CA ILE A 184 9.19 -3.82 -12.13
C ILE A 184 10.52 -4.45 -12.58
N GLU A 185 11.65 -3.75 -12.43
CA GLU A 185 12.97 -4.29 -12.74
C GLU A 185 13.36 -5.50 -11.89
N ILE A 186 13.02 -5.49 -10.60
CA ILE A 186 13.22 -6.66 -9.72
C ILE A 186 12.40 -7.84 -10.24
N ILE A 187 11.15 -7.61 -10.62
CA ILE A 187 10.27 -8.65 -11.19
C ILE A 187 10.82 -9.15 -12.54
N ASP A 188 11.32 -8.27 -13.40
CA ASP A 188 11.92 -8.67 -14.67
C ASP A 188 13.17 -9.54 -14.50
N LYS A 189 14.01 -9.22 -13.52
CA LYS A 189 15.16 -10.06 -13.16
C LYS A 189 14.70 -11.39 -12.59
N LEU A 190 13.69 -11.37 -11.73
CA LEU A 190 13.13 -12.59 -11.14
C LEU A 190 12.57 -13.53 -12.22
N LEU A 191 11.77 -13.02 -13.16
CA LEU A 191 11.17 -13.82 -14.25
C LEU A 191 12.22 -14.45 -15.18
N LYS A 192 13.42 -13.88 -15.31
CA LYS A 192 14.52 -14.48 -16.09
C LYS A 192 15.20 -15.65 -15.37
N LEU A 193 15.02 -15.75 -14.05
CA LEU A 193 15.70 -16.74 -13.19
C LEU A 193 14.79 -17.90 -12.76
N LEU A 194 13.49 -17.79 -13.01
CA LEU A 194 12.47 -18.81 -12.74
C LEU A 194 12.29 -19.75 -13.93
#